data_AF-A0A2D9TDA4-F1
#
_entry.id   AF-A0A2D9TDA4-F1
#
_cell.length_a   1.000
_cell.length_b   1.000
_cell.length_c   1.000
_cell.angle_alpha   90.00
_cell.angle_beta   90.00
_cell.angle_gamma   90.00
#
_symmetry.space_group_name_H-M   'P 1'
#
loop_
_entity.id
_entity.type
_entity.pdbx_description
1 polymer ?
#
loop_
_entity_poly.entity_id
_entity_poly.type
_entity_poly.pdbx_seq_one_letter_code
_entity_poly.pdbx_strand_id
1 'polypeptide(L)'
;MVDPGEETVSFQRREGATGARIDQIARGACAPESEAAEQNERVENVHWTRVPPAGEYRVEVHYLFECDTDAGPTTATVSMAVAGEIVGSYNLTLTPTQRETVVRFALE
;
A
#
# COMPACT_ATOMS: atom_id res chain seq x y z
N MET A 1 4.92 -2.39 2.89
CA MET A 1 5.75 -1.34 3.53
C MET A 1 6.74 -2.01 4.47
N VAL A 2 7.97 -1.51 4.51
CA VAL A 2 9.03 -1.96 5.44
C VAL A 2 9.40 -0.81 6.36
N ASP A 3 9.47 -1.08 7.66
CA ASP A 3 9.81 -0.11 8.70
C ASP A 3 11.31 -0.13 9.07
N PRO A 4 11.80 0.80 9.92
CA PRO A 4 13.20 0.87 10.34
C PRO A 4 13.71 -0.36 11.09
N GLY A 5 12.82 -1.17 11.65
CA GLY A 5 13.15 -2.45 12.29
C GLY A 5 13.20 -3.62 11.31
N GLU A 6 13.16 -3.34 10.00
CA GLU A 6 13.04 -4.30 8.90
C GLU A 6 11.74 -5.11 8.93
N GLU A 7 10.75 -4.70 9.72
CA GLU A 7 9.45 -5.35 9.75
C GLU A 7 8.65 -4.99 8.51
N THR A 8 8.07 -6.00 7.87
CA THR A 8 7.20 -5.80 6.70
C THR A 8 5.74 -5.88 7.09
N VAL A 9 4.99 -4.82 6.79
CA VAL A 9 3.52 -4.80 6.78
C VAL A 9 3.03 -4.94 5.34
N SER A 10 2.17 -5.93 5.10
CA SER A 10 1.66 -6.32 3.77
C SER A 10 0.30 -7.01 3.90
N PHE A 11 -0.33 -7.36 2.77
CA PHE A 11 -1.60 -8.09 2.77
C PHE A 11 -1.59 -9.40 3.58
N GLN A 12 -0.42 -10.05 3.71
CA GLN A 12 -0.25 -11.28 4.52
C GLN A 12 0.04 -10.99 6.00
N ARG A 13 0.51 -9.78 6.31
CA ARG A 13 0.85 -9.32 7.67
C ARG A 13 0.35 -7.89 7.84
N ARG A 14 -0.93 -7.77 8.21
CA ARG A 14 -1.64 -6.49 8.27
C ARG A 14 -1.29 -5.61 9.47
N GLU A 15 -0.62 -6.17 10.47
CA GLU A 15 -0.21 -5.47 11.67
C GLU A 15 1.30 -5.61 11.87
N GLY A 16 1.95 -4.48 12.14
CA GLY A 16 3.33 -4.41 12.56
C GLY A 16 3.45 -4.25 14.08
N ALA A 17 4.47 -4.84 14.67
CA ALA A 17 4.84 -4.68 16.07
C ALA A 17 5.10 -3.21 16.42
N THR A 18 5.51 -2.38 15.45
CA THR A 18 5.74 -0.93 15.61
C THR A 18 4.46 -0.08 15.55
N GLY A 19 3.30 -0.69 15.32
CA GLY A 19 1.98 -0.01 15.32
C GLY A 19 1.44 0.37 13.94
N ALA A 20 2.16 -0.01 12.87
CA ALA A 20 1.68 0.06 11.50
C ALA A 20 0.50 -0.90 11.30
N ARG A 21 -0.54 -0.46 10.58
CA ARG A 21 -1.74 -1.24 10.29
C ARG A 21 -2.22 -1.01 8.86
N ILE A 22 -2.73 -2.08 8.25
CA ILE A 22 -3.53 -2.04 7.03
C ILE A 22 -5.01 -2.07 7.39
N ASP A 23 -5.73 -1.01 7.04
CA ASP A 23 -7.17 -0.87 7.31
C ASP A 23 -8.01 -1.87 6.53
N GLN A 24 -7.71 -2.04 5.25
CA GLN A 24 -8.37 -2.99 4.35
C GLN A 24 -7.40 -3.48 3.27
N ILE A 25 -7.63 -4.70 2.79
CA ILE A 25 -6.87 -5.23 1.66
C ILE A 25 -7.60 -4.82 0.38
N ALA A 26 -6.91 -4.10 -0.50
CA ALA A 26 -7.49 -3.70 -1.77
C ALA A 26 -7.56 -4.90 -2.73
N ARG A 27 -8.71 -5.58 -2.77
CA ARG A 27 -8.99 -6.71 -3.68
C ARG A 27 -10.08 -6.37 -4.69
N GLY A 28 -10.09 -5.15 -5.24
CA GLY A 28 -11.20 -4.68 -6.09
C GLY A 28 -11.44 -5.48 -7.38
N ALA A 29 -10.50 -6.31 -7.84
CA ALA A 29 -10.73 -7.26 -8.94
C ALA A 29 -11.45 -8.55 -8.51
N CYS A 30 -11.56 -8.81 -7.20
CA CYS A 30 -12.21 -9.99 -6.63
C CYS A 30 -13.68 -9.75 -6.27
N ALA A 31 -14.18 -8.52 -6.40
CA ALA A 31 -15.58 -8.19 -6.19
C ALA A 31 -16.22 -7.66 -7.49
N PRO A 32 -17.56 -7.73 -7.60
CA PRO A 32 -18.28 -7.05 -8.67
C PRO A 32 -17.96 -5.55 -8.69
N GLU A 33 -17.90 -4.94 -9.88
CA GLU A 33 -17.51 -3.53 -10.04
C GLU A 33 -18.31 -2.56 -9.16
N SER A 34 -19.63 -2.78 -9.05
CA SER A 34 -20.52 -1.98 -8.21
C SER A 34 -20.12 -2.03 -6.73
N GLU A 35 -19.73 -3.20 -6.23
CA GLU A 35 -19.32 -3.37 -4.84
C GLU A 35 -17.91 -2.84 -4.60
N ALA A 36 -16.99 -3.09 -5.54
CA ALA A 36 -15.61 -2.61 -5.46
C ALA A 36 -15.53 -1.08 -5.39
N ALA A 37 -16.44 -0.38 -6.10
CA ALA A 37 -16.56 1.07 -6.03
C ALA A 37 -17.18 1.56 -4.71
N GLU A 38 -18.30 0.95 -4.28
CA GLU A 38 -19.00 1.36 -3.05
C GLU A 38 -18.17 1.14 -1.78
N GLN A 39 -17.36 0.08 -1.74
CA GLN A 39 -16.57 -0.32 -0.58
C GLN A 39 -15.10 0.14 -0.65
N ASN A 40 -14.73 0.93 -1.67
CA ASN A 40 -13.34 1.36 -1.90
C ASN A 40 -12.34 0.19 -1.95
N GLU A 41 -12.71 -0.96 -2.53
CA GLU A 41 -11.84 -2.14 -2.56
C GLU A 41 -10.59 -1.99 -3.43
N ARG A 42 -10.40 -0.82 -4.04
CA ARG A 42 -9.20 -0.45 -4.81
C ARG A 42 -8.21 0.42 -4.04
N VAL A 43 -8.56 0.77 -2.80
CA VAL A 43 -7.73 1.60 -1.92
C VAL A 43 -7.22 0.76 -0.77
N GLU A 44 -5.91 0.71 -0.58
CA GLU A 44 -5.27 0.10 0.58
C GLU A 44 -4.51 1.20 1.32
N ASN A 45 -4.80 1.41 2.60
CA ASN A 45 -4.07 2.38 3.41
C ASN A 45 -3.20 1.67 4.43
N VAL A 46 -1.95 2.14 4.54
CA VAL A 46 -1.07 1.79 5.65
C VAL A 46 -0.93 3.01 6.54
N HIS A 47 -1.25 2.88 7.82
CA HIS A 47 -1.16 3.98 8.78
C HIS A 47 -0.56 3.51 10.10
N TRP A 48 -0.05 4.45 10.88
CA TRP A 48 0.40 4.18 12.25
C TRP A 48 -0.66 4.58 13.27
N THR A 49 -0.94 3.67 14.20
CA THR A 49 -1.87 3.89 15.33
C THR A 49 -1.22 4.56 16.56
N ARG A 50 0.10 4.76 16.51
CA ARG A 50 0.93 5.39 17.53
C ARG A 50 2.07 6.13 16.84
N VAL A 51 2.96 6.77 17.60
CA VAL A 51 4.14 7.43 17.02
C VAL A 51 4.98 6.39 16.24
N PRO A 52 5.20 6.57 14.92
CA PRO A 52 6.06 5.69 14.14
C PRO A 52 7.52 5.82 14.62
N PRO A 53 8.32 4.75 14.59
CA PRO A 53 9.74 4.84 14.93
C PRO A 53 10.50 5.74 13.94
N ALA A 54 11.52 6.46 14.43
CA ALA A 54 12.44 7.17 13.54
C ALA A 54 13.29 6.17 12.75
N GLY A 55 13.73 6.57 11.56
CA GLY A 55 14.60 5.78 10.68
C GLY A 55 14.07 5.68 9.25
N GLU A 56 14.68 4.79 8.47
CA GLU A 56 14.36 4.61 7.06
C GLU A 56 13.16 3.69 6.84
N TYR A 57 12.27 4.14 5.96
CA TYR A 57 11.10 3.44 5.50
C TYR A 57 11.22 3.12 4.02
N ARG A 58 10.62 2.00 3.63
CA ARG A 58 10.47 1.63 2.22
C ARG A 58 9.03 1.27 1.91
N VAL A 59 8.46 1.94 0.91
CA VAL A 59 7.15 1.60 0.36
C VAL A 59 7.36 0.86 -0.95
N GLU A 60 6.77 -0.32 -1.05
CA GLU A 60 6.75 -1.15 -2.25
C GLU A 60 5.29 -1.41 -2.63
N VAL A 61 4.99 -1.37 -3.92
CA VAL A 61 3.69 -1.81 -4.46
C VAL A 61 3.92 -3.10 -5.21
N HIS A 62 3.05 -4.08 -4.96
CA HIS A 62 3.10 -5.39 -5.59
C HIS A 62 1.79 -5.65 -6.31
N TYR A 63 1.84 -5.77 -7.63
CA TYR A 63 0.64 -6.00 -8.44
C TYR A 63 0.31 -7.50 -8.50
N LEU A 64 -0.67 -7.89 -7.69
CA LEU A 64 -1.28 -9.22 -7.69
C LEU A 64 -2.55 -9.21 -8.55
N PHE A 65 -2.84 -10.32 -9.22
CA PHE A 65 -3.96 -10.47 -10.16
C PHE A 65 -4.71 -11.80 -9.97
N GLU A 66 -4.78 -12.29 -8.74
CA GLU A 66 -5.37 -13.60 -8.41
C GLU A 66 -6.83 -13.77 -8.87
N CYS A 67 -7.57 -12.68 -9.05
CA CYS A 67 -8.98 -12.65 -9.44
C CYS A 67 -9.22 -12.12 -10.86
N ASP A 68 -8.15 -11.77 -11.59
CA ASP A 68 -8.25 -11.21 -12.93
C ASP A 68 -7.35 -12.00 -13.89
N THR A 69 -7.97 -12.84 -14.71
CA THR A 69 -7.28 -13.68 -15.69
C THR A 69 -6.76 -12.90 -16.90
N ASP A 70 -7.24 -11.67 -17.11
CA ASP A 70 -6.88 -10.81 -18.24
C ASP A 70 -6.15 -9.54 -17.77
N ALA A 71 -5.51 -9.60 -16.60
CA ALA A 71 -4.81 -8.49 -16.00
C ALA A 71 -3.75 -7.90 -16.96
N GLY A 72 -3.91 -6.61 -17.28
CA GLY A 72 -2.97 -5.83 -18.08
C GLY A 72 -2.17 -4.83 -17.25
N PRO A 73 -1.30 -4.03 -17.90
CA PRO A 73 -0.63 -2.91 -17.25
C PRO A 73 -1.65 -1.96 -16.61
N THR A 74 -1.42 -1.58 -15.35
CA THR A 74 -2.31 -0.70 -14.59
C THR A 74 -1.53 0.44 -13.95
N THR A 75 -2.21 1.57 -13.72
CA THR A 75 -1.60 2.70 -12.99
C THR A 75 -2.09 2.68 -11.54
N ALA A 76 -1.14 2.71 -10.61
CA ALA A 76 -1.39 2.92 -9.19
C ALA A 76 -0.90 4.31 -8.78
N THR A 77 -1.65 4.96 -7.89
CA THR A 77 -1.24 6.20 -7.25
C THR A 77 -0.99 5.91 -5.78
N VAL A 78 0.22 6.21 -5.31
CA VAL A 78 0.59 6.14 -3.89
C VAL A 78 0.73 7.55 -3.37
N SER A 79 -0.07 7.90 -2.38
CA SER A 79 0.04 9.19 -1.69
C SER A 79 0.47 8.95 -0.24
N MET A 80 1.35 9.81 0.25
CA MET A 80 1.87 9.75 1.62
C MET A 80 1.45 11.01 2.36
N ALA A 81 0.91 10.85 3.56
CA ALA A 81 0.48 11.95 4.40
C ALA A 81 1.10 11.88 5.79
N VAL A 82 1.47 13.04 6.34
CA VAL A 82 1.98 13.21 7.70
C VAL A 82 1.11 14.28 8.39
N ALA A 83 0.59 13.96 9.58
CA ALA A 83 -0.32 14.86 10.31
C ALA A 83 -1.54 15.35 9.49
N GLY A 84 -1.99 14.55 8.52
CA GLY A 84 -3.12 14.89 7.64
C GLY A 84 -2.77 15.68 6.38
N GLU A 85 -1.50 16.07 6.19
CA GLU A 85 -1.03 16.76 4.99
C GLU A 85 -0.33 15.80 4.03
N ILE A 86 -0.69 15.83 2.75
CA ILE A 86 -0.02 15.00 1.71
C ILE A 86 1.36 15.60 1.44
N VAL A 87 2.40 14.83 1.76
CA VAL A 87 3.82 15.19 1.60
C VAL A 87 4.45 14.59 0.34
N GLY A 88 3.76 13.67 -0.33
CA GLY A 88 4.21 13.07 -1.58
C GLY A 88 3.10 12.31 -2.30
N SER A 89 3.16 12.30 -3.63
CA SER A 89 2.27 11.51 -4.48
C SER A 89 3.05 10.96 -5.67
N TYR A 90 2.93 9.66 -5.91
CA TYR A 90 3.72 8.90 -6.87
C TYR A 90 2.78 8.10 -7.76
N ASN A 91 2.92 8.27 -9.08
CA ASN A 91 2.21 7.46 -10.06
C ASN A 91 3.17 6.42 -10.63
N LEU A 92 2.73 5.17 -10.66
CA LEU A 92 3.50 4.04 -11.18
C LEU A 92 2.62 3.19 -12.07
N THR A 93 3.13 2.84 -13.24
CA THR A 93 2.53 1.83 -14.10
C THR A 93 3.18 0.49 -13.81
N LEU A 94 2.37 -0.50 -13.44
CA LEU A 94 2.81 -1.85 -13.11
C LEU A 94 2.23 -2.87 -14.08
N THR A 95 3.04 -3.87 -14.45
CA THR A 95 2.58 -5.09 -15.11
C THR A 95 2.23 -6.18 -14.07
N PRO A 96 1.40 -7.18 -14.42
CA PRO A 96 1.09 -8.29 -13.52
C PRO A 96 2.35 -8.94 -12.93
N THR A 97 2.34 -9.31 -11.64
CA THR A 97 3.49 -9.80 -10.82
C THR A 97 4.57 -8.77 -10.49
N GLN A 98 4.54 -7.56 -11.06
CA GLN A 98 5.59 -6.58 -10.82
C GLN A 98 5.56 -6.07 -9.38
N ARG A 99 6.75 -5.97 -8.79
CA ARG A 99 6.98 -5.32 -7.50
C ARG A 99 7.92 -4.15 -7.71
N GLU A 100 7.50 -2.96 -7.30
CA GLU A 100 8.32 -1.75 -7.40
C GLU A 100 8.46 -1.05 -6.06
N THR A 101 9.66 -0.54 -5.78
CA THR A 101 9.86 0.41 -4.70
C THR A 101 9.40 1.78 -5.16
N VAL A 102 8.38 2.32 -4.50
CA VAL A 102 7.79 3.61 -4.85
C VAL A 102 8.55 4.76 -4.22
N VAL A 103 8.85 4.64 -2.93
CA VAL A 103 9.55 5.68 -2.18
C VAL A 103 10.38 5.06 -1.06
N ARG A 104 11.52 5.69 -0.79
CA ARG A 104 12.30 5.55 0.42
C ARG A 104 12.36 6.90 1.10
N PHE A 105 12.10 6.95 2.39
CA PHE A 105 12.12 8.19 3.16
C PHE A 105 12.58 7.90 4.59
N ALA A 106 13.15 8.91 5.24
CA ALA A 106 13.50 8.86 6.64
C ALA A 106 12.48 9.67 7.47
N LEU A 107 12.12 9.15 8.63
CA LEU A 107 11.49 9.94 9.69
C LEU A 107 12.54 10.27 10.75
N GLU A 108 12.62 11.52 11.16
CA GLU A 108 13.51 12.03 12.21
C GLU A 108 12.76 12.22 13.54
#